data_AF-A0A6M0BXA3-F1
#
_entry.id   AF-A0A6M0BXA3-F1
#
_cell.length_a   1.000
_cell.length_b   1.000
_cell.length_c   1.000
_cell.angle_alpha   90.00
_cell.angle_beta   90.00
_cell.angle_gamma   90.00
#
_symmetry.space_group_name_H-M   'P 1'
#
loop_
_entity.id
_entity.type
_entity.pdbx_description
1 polymer ?
#
loop_
_entity_poly.entity_id
_entity_poly.type
_entity_poly.pdbx_seq_one_letter_code
_entity_poly.pdbx_strand_id
1 'polypeptide(L)'
;MIVCPNCNHQNPDGATQCEACYTPLPVTTNCPNCGATVQVDAAFCGQCGFDLKASTGMEEGQVLSQTDPAVMPTIVSPVSGTNAGMPSEDIPDLHPPDPLVTLEPIV
;
A
#
# COMPACT_ATOMS: atom_id res chain seq x y z
N MET A 1 -17.95 13.71 6.69
CA MET A 1 -18.15 13.85 5.25
C MET A 1 -16.78 13.80 4.58
N ILE A 2 -16.64 13.08 3.48
CA ILE A 2 -15.37 12.97 2.74
C ILE A 2 -15.49 13.63 1.36
N VAL A 3 -14.46 14.38 0.95
CA VAL A 3 -14.40 14.98 -0.38
C VAL A 3 -13.65 14.06 -1.31
N CYS A 4 -14.25 13.71 -2.45
CA CYS A 4 -13.61 12.89 -3.46
C CYS A 4 -12.37 13.63 -4.02
N PRO A 5 -11.16 13.05 -3.96
CA PRO A 5 -9.95 13.69 -4.48
C PRO A 5 -9.92 13.74 -6.02
N ASN A 6 -10.79 12.99 -6.69
CA ASN A 6 -10.85 12.94 -8.15
C ASN A 6 -11.78 14.02 -8.74
N CYS A 7 -12.97 14.23 -8.14
CA CYS A 7 -13.99 15.13 -8.70
C CYS A 7 -14.51 16.20 -7.72
N ASN A 8 -13.95 16.29 -6.52
CA ASN A 8 -14.34 17.22 -5.46
C ASN A 8 -15.81 17.09 -4.97
N HIS A 9 -16.52 16.03 -5.33
CA HIS A 9 -17.85 15.75 -4.81
C HIS A 9 -17.81 15.39 -3.32
N GLN A 10 -18.76 15.92 -2.53
CA GLN A 10 -18.92 15.56 -1.12
C GLN A 10 -19.69 14.25 -1.01
N ASN A 11 -19.08 13.26 -0.35
CA ASN A 11 -19.67 11.95 -0.09
C ASN A 11 -19.90 11.77 1.42
N PRO A 12 -20.88 10.95 1.82
CA PRO A 12 -21.08 10.58 3.22
C PRO A 12 -19.88 9.80 3.78
N ASP A 13 -19.71 9.81 5.11
CA ASP A 13 -18.69 8.99 5.76
C ASP A 13 -19.01 7.49 5.58
N GLY A 14 -17.98 6.68 5.36
CA GLY A 14 -18.15 5.25 5.08
C GLY A 14 -18.48 4.89 3.63
N ALA A 15 -18.60 5.87 2.73
CA ALA A 15 -18.71 5.60 1.30
C ALA A 15 -17.43 4.92 0.77
N THR A 16 -17.57 3.75 0.16
CA THR A 16 -16.45 3.00 -0.47
C THR A 16 -16.15 3.52 -1.88
N GLN A 17 -17.10 4.20 -2.52
CA GLN A 17 -16.98 4.80 -3.84
C GLN A 17 -17.65 6.17 -3.88
N CYS A 18 -17.17 7.04 -4.78
CA CYS A 18 -17.79 8.32 -5.03
C CYS A 18 -19.13 8.15 -5.76
N GLU A 19 -20.18 8.86 -5.34
CA GLU A 19 -21.51 8.80 -5.98
C GLU A 19 -21.55 9.54 -7.33
N ALA A 20 -20.67 10.54 -7.53
CA ALA A 20 -20.58 11.28 -8.77
C ALA A 20 -19.68 10.63 -9.84
N CYS A 21 -18.46 10.23 -9.48
CA CYS A 21 -17.46 9.75 -10.45
C CYS A 21 -17.10 8.26 -10.30
N TYR A 22 -17.73 7.53 -9.38
CA TYR A 22 -17.50 6.10 -9.13
C TYR A 22 -16.04 5.72 -8.79
N THR A 23 -15.18 6.71 -8.53
CA THR A 23 -13.81 6.47 -8.07
C THR A 23 -13.84 5.93 -6.64
N PRO A 24 -13.04 4.89 -6.31
CA PRO A 24 -12.95 4.38 -4.94
C PRO A 24 -12.49 5.47 -3.97
N LEU A 25 -13.14 5.54 -2.81
CA LEU A 25 -12.83 6.51 -1.76
C LEU A 25 -12.07 5.83 -0.63
N PRO A 26 -11.14 6.55 0.03
CA PRO A 26 -10.45 6.02 1.20
C PRO A 26 -11.44 5.92 2.37
N VAL A 27 -11.66 4.70 2.85
CA VAL A 27 -12.57 4.41 3.95
C VAL A 27 -11.83 4.53 5.27
N THR A 28 -12.36 5.35 6.19
CA THR A 28 -11.77 5.57 7.50
C THR A 28 -12.67 5.07 8.63
N THR A 29 -12.06 4.68 9.73
CA THR A 29 -12.71 4.26 10.98
C THR A 29 -12.00 4.92 12.18
N ASN A 30 -12.55 4.78 13.39
CA ASN A 30 -11.93 5.29 14.60
C ASN A 30 -11.11 4.19 15.29
N CYS A 31 -9.90 4.54 15.73
CA CYS A 31 -9.06 3.65 16.52
C CYS A 31 -9.73 3.36 17.87
N PRO A 32 -9.91 2.08 18.26
CA PRO A 32 -10.56 1.72 19.53
C PRO A 32 -9.72 2.08 20.76
N ASN A 33 -8.40 2.26 20.60
CA ASN A 33 -7.49 2.59 21.70
C ASN A 33 -7.41 4.09 22.01
N CYS A 34 -7.44 4.96 20.99
CA CYS A 34 -7.27 6.41 21.19
C CYS A 34 -8.34 7.30 20.53
N GLY A 35 -9.28 6.73 19.77
CA GLY A 35 -10.34 7.47 19.08
C GLY A 35 -9.93 8.18 17.79
N ALA A 36 -8.63 8.18 17.44
CA ALA A 36 -8.14 8.83 16.22
C ALA A 36 -8.72 8.19 14.95
N THR A 37 -8.98 9.01 13.92
CA THR A 37 -9.40 8.51 12.61
C THR A 37 -8.24 7.82 11.89
N VAL A 38 -8.44 6.57 11.48
CA VAL A 38 -7.47 5.70 10.82
C VAL A 38 -8.09 5.10 9.56
N GLN A 39 -7.28 4.73 8.56
CA GLN A 39 -7.76 4.00 7.40
C GLN A 39 -8.18 2.59 7.81
N VAL A 40 -9.23 2.03 7.21
CA VAL A 40 -9.66 0.64 7.50
C VAL A 40 -8.61 -0.40 7.11
N ASP A 41 -7.80 -0.12 6.09
CA ASP A 41 -6.70 -0.98 5.64
C ASP A 41 -5.38 -0.72 6.39
N ALA A 42 -5.36 0.19 7.36
CA ALA A 42 -4.15 0.47 8.13
C ALA A 42 -3.78 -0.71 9.04
N ALA A 43 -2.49 -1.06 9.08
CA ALA A 43 -2.00 -2.08 9.99
C ALA A 43 -1.93 -1.58 11.45
N PHE A 44 -1.57 -0.32 11.63
CA PHE A 44 -1.35 0.30 12.94
C PHE A 44 -1.96 1.70 12.96
N CYS A 45 -2.37 2.15 14.15
CA CYS A 45 -2.81 3.51 14.36
C CYS A 45 -1.59 4.46 14.41
N GLY A 46 -1.44 5.35 13.43
CA GLY A 46 -0.34 6.32 13.36
C GLY A 46 -0.28 7.34 14.52
N GLN A 47 -1.32 7.43 15.36
CA GLN A 47 -1.36 8.32 16.52
C GLN A 47 -0.96 7.65 17.85
N CYS A 48 -1.19 6.35 18.01
CA CYS A 48 -0.98 5.66 19.29
C CYS A 48 -0.26 4.31 19.19
N GLY A 49 0.02 3.82 17.98
CA GLY A 49 0.71 2.55 17.74
C GLY A 49 -0.15 1.29 17.92
N PHE A 50 -1.45 1.41 18.20
CA PHE A 50 -2.33 0.25 18.36
C PHE A 50 -2.42 -0.58 17.07
N ASP A 51 -2.31 -1.91 17.20
CA ASP A 51 -2.41 -2.85 16.09
C ASP A 51 -3.89 -3.02 15.68
N LEU A 52 -4.23 -2.57 14.47
CA LEU A 52 -5.59 -2.59 13.94
C LEU A 52 -5.88 -3.91 13.21
N LYS A 53 -4.87 -4.70 12.82
CA LYS A 53 -5.08 -5.98 12.12
C LYS A 53 -5.66 -7.03 13.05
N ALA A 54 -5.30 -6.97 14.33
CA ALA A 54 -5.87 -7.85 15.35
C ALA A 54 -7.40 -7.75 15.46
N SER A 55 -8.00 -6.62 15.06
CA SER A 55 -9.45 -6.41 15.13
C SER A 55 -10.23 -6.77 13.86
N THR A 56 -9.56 -7.06 12.73
CA THR A 56 -10.22 -7.42 11.44
C THR A 56 -10.15 -8.93 11.14
N GLY A 57 -9.56 -9.74 12.03
CA GLY A 57 -9.26 -11.15 11.80
C GLY A 57 -10.31 -12.18 12.27
N MET A 58 -11.61 -11.91 12.12
CA MET A 58 -12.65 -12.92 12.41
C MET A 58 -13.72 -13.07 11.31
N GLU A 59 -13.35 -12.99 10.03
CA GLU A 59 -14.10 -13.70 8.97
C GLU A 59 -13.24 -13.88 7.70
N GLU A 60 -12.27 -14.80 7.74
CA GLU A 60 -11.88 -15.62 6.59
C GLU A 60 -11.03 -16.80 7.09
N GLY A 61 -11.67 -17.95 7.26
CA GLY A 61 -11.04 -19.26 7.07
C GLY A 61 -9.88 -19.65 7.99
N GLN A 62 -10.22 -20.15 9.18
CA GLN A 62 -9.45 -21.24 9.76
C GLN A 62 -9.52 -22.46 8.82
N VAL A 63 -8.42 -22.79 8.14
CA VAL A 63 -8.11 -24.17 7.73
C VAL A 63 -6.64 -24.47 7.99
N LEU A 64 -6.31 -24.66 9.27
CA LEU A 64 -5.30 -25.65 9.64
C LEU A 64 -5.87 -27.02 9.26
N SER A 65 -5.45 -27.61 8.14
CA SER A 65 -5.18 -29.05 8.06
C SER A 65 -4.43 -29.42 6.78
N GLN A 66 -3.28 -30.06 6.98
CA GLN A 66 -2.49 -30.75 5.97
C GLN A 66 -3.31 -31.78 5.19
N THR A 67 -3.07 -31.87 3.89
CA THR A 67 -2.72 -33.16 3.26
C THR A 67 -1.72 -32.90 2.15
N ASP A 68 -0.50 -33.36 2.40
CA ASP A 68 0.60 -33.54 1.45
C ASP A 68 0.11 -34.39 0.26
N PRO A 69 0.06 -33.90 -0.99
CA PRO A 69 0.08 -34.78 -2.13
C PRO A 69 1.54 -35.11 -2.40
N ALA A 70 1.95 -36.30 -1.98
CA ALA A 70 3.15 -36.96 -2.48
C ALA A 70 3.02 -37.14 -4.00
N VAL A 71 3.36 -36.10 -4.76
CA VAL A 71 3.59 -36.18 -6.20
C VAL A 71 5.09 -36.32 -6.42
N MET A 72 5.43 -37.51 -6.85
CA MET A 72 6.76 -37.98 -7.24
C MET A 72 7.44 -37.01 -8.23
N PRO A 73 8.73 -36.71 -8.09
CA PRO A 73 9.44 -35.85 -9.04
C PRO A 73 9.77 -36.64 -10.31
N THR A 74 9.06 -36.37 -11.41
CA THR A 74 9.51 -36.79 -12.73
C THR A 74 10.67 -35.88 -13.16
N ILE A 75 11.86 -36.47 -13.11
CA ILE A 75 13.09 -35.98 -13.73
C ILE A 75 12.86 -35.66 -15.22
N VAL A 76 12.91 -34.38 -15.59
CA VAL A 76 13.28 -33.96 -16.94
C VAL A 76 14.31 -32.85 -16.84
N SER A 77 15.58 -33.24 -16.94
CA SER A 77 16.71 -32.33 -17.17
C SER A 77 16.78 -31.93 -18.66
N PRO A 78 17.72 -31.06 -19.07
CA PRO A 78 17.58 -29.60 -19.13
C PRO A 78 17.56 -29.12 -20.59
N VAL A 79 16.78 -28.08 -20.90
CA VAL A 79 17.00 -27.32 -22.14
C VAL A 79 17.87 -26.10 -21.83
N SER A 80 19.13 -26.21 -22.23
CA SER A 80 20.01 -25.08 -22.53
C SER A 80 19.27 -24.06 -23.39
N GLY A 81 19.07 -22.86 -22.85
CA GLY A 81 18.52 -21.72 -23.55
C GLY A 81 19.39 -20.50 -23.27
N THR A 82 20.48 -20.39 -24.01
CA THR A 82 21.27 -19.17 -24.17
C THR A 82 20.42 -18.07 -24.80
N ASN A 83 20.35 -16.90 -24.16
CA ASN A 83 20.14 -15.53 -24.69
C ASN A 83 19.48 -14.71 -23.56
N ALA A 84 19.56 -13.40 -23.44
CA ALA A 84 20.19 -12.35 -24.20
C ALA A 84 20.64 -11.29 -23.18
N GLY A 85 21.52 -10.38 -23.61
CA GLY A 85 22.17 -9.39 -22.79
C GLY A 85 21.23 -8.59 -21.89
N MET A 86 21.71 -8.37 -20.67
CA MET A 86 21.26 -7.29 -19.82
C MET A 86 21.67 -5.99 -20.52
N PRO A 87 20.73 -5.13 -20.97
CA PRO A 87 21.10 -3.77 -21.26
C PRO A 87 21.52 -3.13 -19.92
N SER A 88 22.72 -2.58 -19.88
CA SER A 88 23.08 -1.63 -18.84
C SER A 88 22.16 -0.43 -18.98
N GLU A 89 21.08 -0.40 -18.22
CA GLU A 89 20.24 0.78 -18.10
C GLU A 89 21.08 1.89 -17.47
N ASP A 90 21.44 2.84 -18.33
CA ASP A 90 22.03 4.13 -18.03
C ASP A 90 21.14 4.84 -17.01
N ILE A 91 21.55 4.79 -15.74
CA ILE A 91 20.89 5.54 -14.68
C ILE A 91 21.24 7.00 -14.93
N PRO A 92 20.27 7.87 -15.29
CA PRO A 92 20.58 9.27 -15.52
C PRO A 92 21.14 9.88 -14.24
N ASP A 93 22.32 10.49 -14.37
CA ASP A 93 23.04 11.16 -13.28
C ASP A 93 22.17 12.30 -12.72
N LEU A 94 21.54 12.01 -11.58
CA LEU A 94 20.70 12.97 -10.87
C LEU A 94 21.61 14.06 -10.32
N HIS A 95 21.62 15.21 -10.99
CA HIS A 95 22.34 16.38 -10.53
C HIS A 95 21.80 16.77 -9.15
N PRO A 96 22.68 16.96 -8.14
CA PRO A 96 22.25 17.41 -6.83
C PRO A 96 21.58 18.79 -6.96
N PRO A 97 20.52 19.08 -6.17
CA PRO A 97 19.86 20.37 -6.22
C PRO A 97 20.83 21.48 -5.80
N ASP A 98 20.72 22.64 -6.46
CA ASP A 98 21.53 23.81 -6.14
C ASP A 98 21.38 24.19 -4.65
N PRO A 99 22.47 24.55 -3.97
CA PRO A 99 22.41 24.97 -2.58
C PRO A 99 21.54 26.22 -2.46
N LEU A 100 20.61 26.23 -1.50
CA LEU A 100 19.79 27.39 -1.20
C LEU A 100 20.69 28.60 -0.95
N VAL A 101 20.50 29.64 -1.76
CA VAL A 101 21.16 30.94 -1.62
C VAL A 101 20.96 31.44 -0.21
N THR A 102 22.05 31.50 0.55
CA THR A 102 22.06 32.15 1.86
C THR A 102 21.93 33.65 1.60
N LEU A 103 20.81 34.23 2.03
CA LEU A 103 20.59 35.67 1.98
C LEU A 103 21.67 36.35 2.81
N GLU A 104 22.49 37.18 2.15
CA GLU A 104 23.51 37.99 2.80
C GLU A 104 22.85 38.97 3.78
N PRO A 105 23.44 39.18 4.97
CA PRO A 105 22.92 40.13 5.93
C PRO A 105 23.05 41.55 5.37
N ILE A 106 21.91 42.20 5.18
CA ILE A 106 21.80 43.63 4.89
C ILE A 106 22.39 44.40 6.08
N VAL A 107 23.45 45.17 5.83
CA VAL A 107 24.10 46.08 6.78
C VAL A 107 23.28 47.35 6.94
#